data_AF-A0A6B2V831-F1
#
_entry.id   AF-A0A6B2V831-F1
#
_cell.length_a   1.000
_cell.length_b   1.000
_cell.length_c   1.000
_cell.angle_alpha   90.00
_cell.angle_beta   90.00
_cell.angle_gamma   90.00
#
_symmetry.space_group_name_H-M   'P 1'
#
loop_
_entity.id
_entity.type
_entity.pdbx_description
1 polymer ?
#
loop_
_entity_poly.entity_id
_entity_poly.type
_entity_poly.pdbx_seq_one_letter_code
_entity_poly.pdbx_strand_id
1 'polypeptide(L)'
;RLTRELDTFAERNATTTLPVPTALNQPPGPLRLGPSDDAEWAAFAAEAVLRAGDDDVLGDLSRERRIRAAIDLTWNTVAAEVAAAADRAPEIESAVLPLRARISVRAGLGNLATGLRPPATGHDNPHYFDDAACVRSCVLAVAHPGDPRRAAELAEFDARYTQDGDGVHGARA
;
A
#
# COMPACT_ATOMS: atom_id res chain seq x y z
N ARG A 1 -32.34 1.16 -5.25
CA ARG A 1 -31.83 -0.20 -4.95
C ARG A 1 -30.32 -0.34 -5.20
N LEU A 2 -29.72 0.52 -6.04
CA LEU A 2 -28.27 0.59 -6.33
C LEU A 2 -27.35 0.82 -5.11
N THR A 3 -27.79 1.50 -4.06
CA THR A 3 -26.92 1.88 -2.93
C THR A 3 -26.33 0.67 -2.19
N ARG A 4 -27.06 -0.45 -2.12
CA ARG A 4 -26.57 -1.68 -1.47
C ARG A 4 -25.54 -2.45 -2.29
N GLU A 5 -25.50 -2.24 -3.61
CA GLU A 5 -24.64 -3.02 -4.50
C GLU A 5 -23.18 -2.59 -4.38
N LEU A 6 -22.93 -1.27 -4.26
CA LEU A 6 -21.59 -0.72 -4.03
C LEU A 6 -21.02 -1.10 -2.66
N ASP A 7 -21.83 -1.06 -1.60
CA ASP A 7 -21.42 -1.49 -0.25
C ASP A 7 -21.06 -2.98 -0.24
N THR A 8 -21.91 -3.82 -0.84
CA THR A 8 -21.67 -5.27 -0.96
C THR A 8 -20.39 -5.55 -1.75
N PHE A 9 -20.11 -4.76 -2.79
CA PHE A 9 -18.89 -4.89 -3.58
C PHE A 9 -17.65 -4.51 -2.75
N ALA A 10 -17.67 -3.38 -2.04
CA ALA A 10 -16.55 -2.96 -1.20
C ALA A 10 -16.25 -3.98 -0.09
N GLU A 11 -17.30 -4.53 0.55
CA GLU A 11 -17.16 -5.58 1.58
C GLU A 11 -16.57 -6.88 1.01
N ARG A 12 -17.12 -7.39 -0.10
CA ARG A 12 -16.65 -8.64 -0.72
C ARG A 12 -15.21 -8.54 -1.21
N ASN A 13 -14.82 -7.38 -1.71
CA ASN A 13 -13.49 -7.14 -2.25
C ASN A 13 -12.52 -6.55 -1.21
N ALA A 14 -12.95 -6.41 0.04
CA ALA A 14 -12.16 -5.84 1.13
C ALA A 14 -11.52 -4.48 0.79
N THR A 15 -12.26 -3.63 0.07
CA THR A 15 -11.87 -2.25 -0.26
C THR A 15 -12.34 -1.33 0.86
N THR A 16 -11.43 -0.57 1.46
CA THR A 16 -11.68 0.18 2.70
C THR A 16 -12.31 1.56 2.51
N THR A 17 -12.46 2.02 1.26
CA THR A 17 -13.16 3.28 0.94
C THR A 17 -14.66 3.01 0.80
N LEU A 18 -15.47 3.42 1.79
CA LEU A 18 -16.93 3.34 1.71
C LEU A 18 -17.51 4.60 1.03
N PRO A 19 -18.30 4.47 -0.05
CA PRO A 19 -18.78 5.62 -0.83
C PRO A 19 -19.99 6.35 -0.24
N VAL A 20 -20.53 5.98 0.93
CA VAL A 20 -21.74 6.61 1.48
C VAL A 20 -21.69 6.84 2.99
N PRO A 21 -22.30 7.93 3.50
CA PRO A 21 -22.47 8.16 4.93
C PRO A 21 -23.25 7.00 5.55
N THR A 22 -22.86 6.60 6.75
CA THR A 22 -23.43 5.56 7.61
C THR A 22 -24.95 5.39 7.41
N ALA A 23 -25.34 4.43 6.57
CA ALA A 23 -26.73 4.00 6.51
C ALA A 23 -27.06 3.24 7.79
N LEU A 24 -28.23 3.52 8.40
CA LEU A 24 -28.67 3.00 9.72
C LEU A 24 -28.75 1.46 9.84
N ASN A 25 -28.46 0.71 8.77
CA ASN A 25 -28.53 -0.75 8.71
C ASN A 25 -27.27 -1.40 8.11
N GLN A 26 -26.10 -0.75 8.17
CA GLN A 26 -24.84 -1.38 7.78
C GLN A 26 -24.47 -2.48 8.80
N PRO A 27 -23.89 -3.61 8.35
CA PRO A 27 -23.35 -4.60 9.26
C PRO A 27 -22.33 -3.92 10.19
N PRO A 28 -22.33 -4.20 11.51
CA PRO A 28 -21.44 -3.53 12.45
C PRO A 28 -19.98 -4.01 12.33
N GLY A 29 -19.66 -4.87 11.37
CA GLY A 29 -18.32 -5.41 11.12
C GLY A 29 -17.24 -4.33 11.04
N PRO A 30 -17.42 -3.26 10.23
CA PRO A 30 -16.48 -2.13 10.16
C PRO A 30 -16.36 -1.34 11.47
N LEU A 31 -17.33 -1.44 12.39
CA LEU A 31 -17.28 -0.78 13.71
C LEU A 31 -16.61 -1.65 14.78
N ARG A 32 -16.28 -2.91 14.48
CA ARG A 32 -15.56 -3.77 15.41
C ARG A 32 -14.14 -3.24 15.58
N LEU A 33 -13.72 -3.10 16.83
CA LEU A 33 -12.35 -2.75 17.16
C LEU A 33 -11.40 -3.82 16.62
N GLY A 34 -10.41 -3.40 15.83
CA GLY A 34 -9.40 -4.23 15.20
C GLY A 34 -8.50 -3.38 14.30
N PRO A 35 -7.37 -3.92 13.83
CA PRO A 35 -6.51 -3.19 12.90
C PRO A 35 -7.30 -2.86 11.62
N SER A 36 -7.25 -1.59 11.23
CA SER A 36 -7.63 -1.15 9.88
C SER A 36 -6.54 -1.52 8.88
N ASP A 37 -6.82 -1.30 7.60
CA ASP A 37 -5.80 -1.36 6.54
C ASP A 37 -4.62 -0.44 6.86
N ASP A 38 -4.84 0.76 7.40
CA ASP A 38 -3.76 1.65 7.81
C ASP A 38 -2.78 0.95 8.77
N ALA A 39 -3.27 0.18 9.76
CA ALA A 39 -2.41 -0.56 10.67
C ALA A 39 -1.66 -1.72 9.98
N GLU A 40 -2.30 -2.41 9.04
CA GLU A 40 -1.66 -3.47 8.24
C GLU A 40 -0.53 -2.89 7.35
N TRP A 41 -0.77 -1.74 6.71
CA TRP A 41 0.23 -1.07 5.86
C TRP A 41 1.34 -0.39 6.65
N ALA A 42 1.08 0.07 7.88
CA ALA A 42 2.12 0.49 8.81
C ALA A 42 3.04 -0.68 9.19
N ALA A 43 2.47 -1.86 9.47
CA ALA A 43 3.23 -3.07 9.78
C ALA A 43 4.07 -3.53 8.58
N PHE A 44 3.50 -3.48 7.37
CA PHE A 44 4.24 -3.72 6.11
C PHE A 44 5.49 -2.85 6.00
N ALA A 45 5.37 -1.54 6.25
CA ALA A 45 6.50 -0.62 6.20
C ALA A 45 7.53 -0.91 7.30
N ALA A 46 7.08 -1.23 8.51
CA ALA A 46 7.96 -1.58 9.63
C ALA A 46 8.78 -2.84 9.33
N GLU A 47 8.15 -3.85 8.72
CA GLU A 47 8.82 -5.10 8.35
C GLU A 47 9.92 -4.87 7.31
N ALA A 48 9.70 -4.00 6.32
CA ALA A 48 10.72 -3.61 5.36
C ALA A 48 11.93 -2.93 6.04
N VAL A 49 11.69 -2.03 7.02
CA VAL A 49 12.76 -1.39 7.79
C VAL A 49 13.52 -2.40 8.65
N LEU A 50 12.83 -3.34 9.28
CA LEU A 50 13.45 -4.40 10.09
C LEU A 50 14.34 -5.32 9.24
N ARG A 51 13.86 -5.74 8.06
CA ARG A 51 14.66 -6.53 7.11
C ARG A 51 15.94 -5.83 6.68
N ALA A 52 15.90 -4.50 6.53
CA ALA A 52 17.09 -3.72 6.16
C ALA A 52 18.14 -3.59 7.27
N GLY A 53 17.75 -3.86 8.53
CA GLY A 53 18.63 -3.89 9.69
C GLY A 53 19.33 -5.24 9.90
N ASP A 54 18.98 -6.26 9.12
CA ASP A 54 19.69 -7.53 9.08
C ASP A 54 20.99 -7.36 8.28
N ASP A 55 22.13 -7.24 8.98
CA ASP A 55 23.43 -6.94 8.38
C ASP A 55 24.04 -8.15 7.63
N ASP A 56 23.48 -9.35 7.79
CA ASP A 56 23.93 -10.55 7.06
C ASP A 56 23.49 -10.53 5.59
N VAL A 57 22.39 -9.82 5.27
CA VAL A 57 21.80 -9.74 3.93
C VAL A 57 22.12 -8.38 3.29
N LEU A 58 22.77 -8.38 2.12
CA LEU A 58 23.21 -7.16 1.40
C LEU A 58 24.19 -6.28 2.23
N GLY A 59 25.03 -6.91 3.05
CA GLY A 59 25.95 -6.23 3.97
C GLY A 59 26.99 -5.31 3.30
N ASP A 60 27.24 -5.47 2.00
CA ASP A 60 28.12 -4.62 1.18
C ASP A 60 27.48 -3.26 0.82
N LEU A 61 26.15 -3.14 0.93
CA LEU A 61 25.43 -1.91 0.67
C LEU A 61 25.47 -0.95 1.87
N SER A 62 25.28 0.35 1.62
CA SER A 62 25.00 1.30 2.70
C SER A 62 23.62 1.01 3.31
N ARG A 63 23.40 1.38 4.58
CA ARG A 63 22.10 1.23 5.26
C ARG A 63 20.95 1.85 4.45
N GLU A 64 21.17 3.00 3.83
CA GLU A 64 20.15 3.64 2.98
C GLU A 64 19.79 2.77 1.76
N ARG A 65 20.81 2.21 1.08
CA ARG A 65 20.58 1.32 -0.06
C ARG A 65 19.91 0.01 0.36
N ARG A 66 20.26 -0.54 1.53
CA ARG A 66 19.58 -1.71 2.10
C ARG A 66 18.10 -1.43 2.37
N ILE A 67 17.77 -0.28 2.96
CA ILE A 67 16.37 0.11 3.22
C ILE A 67 15.58 0.20 1.92
N ARG A 68 16.11 0.90 0.90
CA ARG A 68 15.44 1.01 -0.40
C ARG A 68 15.26 -0.36 -1.07
N ALA A 69 16.27 -1.23 -1.00
CA ALA A 69 16.19 -2.59 -1.52
C ALA A 69 15.16 -3.45 -0.77
N ALA A 70 15.10 -3.35 0.56
CA ALA A 70 14.13 -4.08 1.37
C ALA A 70 12.69 -3.63 1.08
N ILE A 71 12.46 -2.32 0.90
CA ILE A 71 11.15 -1.79 0.47
C ILE A 71 10.77 -2.34 -0.91
N ASP A 72 11.67 -2.25 -1.90
CA ASP A 72 11.43 -2.78 -3.24
C ASP A 72 11.11 -4.28 -3.23
N LEU A 73 11.91 -5.09 -2.52
CA LEU A 73 11.65 -6.53 -2.38
C LEU A 73 10.31 -6.83 -1.71
N THR A 74 9.93 -6.06 -0.68
CA THR A 74 8.67 -6.27 0.05
C THR A 74 7.47 -5.95 -0.87
N TRP A 75 7.53 -4.86 -1.64
CA TRP A 75 6.51 -4.53 -2.65
C TRP A 75 6.39 -5.60 -3.74
N ASN A 76 7.52 -6.03 -4.31
CA ASN A 76 7.53 -7.06 -5.34
C ASN A 76 7.02 -8.41 -4.82
N THR A 77 7.26 -8.74 -3.55
CA THR A 77 6.74 -9.96 -2.92
C THR A 77 5.22 -9.94 -2.87
N VAL A 78 4.61 -8.84 -2.39
CA VAL A 78 3.14 -8.72 -2.35
C VAL A 78 2.54 -8.65 -3.76
N ALA A 79 3.20 -7.98 -4.71
CA ALA A 79 2.74 -7.96 -6.09
C ALA A 79 2.79 -9.36 -6.74
N ALA A 80 3.75 -10.21 -6.39
CA ALA A 80 3.78 -11.59 -6.85
C ALA A 80 2.61 -12.42 -6.29
N GLU A 81 2.19 -12.18 -5.04
CA GLU A 81 0.99 -12.81 -4.48
C GLU A 81 -0.29 -12.35 -5.21
N VAL A 82 -0.37 -11.06 -5.56
CA VAL A 82 -1.46 -10.50 -6.37
C VAL A 82 -1.49 -11.11 -7.76
N ALA A 83 -0.34 -11.21 -8.44
CA ALA A 83 -0.22 -11.86 -9.75
C ALA A 83 -0.69 -13.31 -9.68
N ALA A 84 -0.21 -14.07 -8.70
CA ALA A 84 -0.60 -15.47 -8.51
C ALA A 84 -2.10 -15.62 -8.20
N ALA A 85 -2.71 -14.67 -7.48
CA ALA A 85 -4.15 -14.65 -7.23
C ALA A 85 -4.95 -14.36 -8.51
N ALA A 86 -4.48 -13.44 -9.34
CA ALA A 86 -5.08 -13.13 -10.64
C ALA A 86 -5.00 -14.33 -11.60
N ASP A 87 -3.86 -15.03 -11.66
CA ASP A 87 -3.65 -16.21 -12.52
C ASP A 87 -4.59 -17.37 -12.19
N ARG A 88 -5.03 -17.49 -10.92
CA ARG A 88 -5.98 -18.52 -10.49
C ARG A 88 -7.44 -18.14 -10.74
N ALA A 89 -7.72 -16.88 -11.03
CA ALA A 89 -9.07 -16.37 -11.19
C ALA A 89 -9.56 -16.55 -12.64
N PRO A 90 -10.86 -16.82 -12.86
CA PRO A 90 -11.43 -16.89 -14.20
C PRO A 90 -11.33 -15.55 -14.95
N GLU A 91 -11.49 -14.44 -14.24
CA GLU A 91 -11.23 -13.07 -14.70
C GLU A 91 -10.40 -12.30 -13.66
N ILE A 92 -9.53 -11.37 -14.09
CA ILE A 92 -8.64 -10.60 -13.21
C ILE A 92 -9.45 -9.83 -12.15
N GLU A 93 -10.58 -9.24 -12.54
CA GLU A 93 -11.47 -8.49 -11.66
C GLU A 93 -12.17 -9.37 -10.61
N SER A 94 -12.18 -10.69 -10.80
CA SER A 94 -12.75 -11.66 -9.86
C SER A 94 -11.72 -12.20 -8.87
N ALA A 95 -10.45 -11.81 -8.99
CA ALA A 95 -9.38 -12.30 -8.15
C ALA A 95 -9.60 -11.94 -6.67
N VAL A 96 -9.61 -12.95 -5.81
CA VAL A 96 -9.68 -12.77 -4.35
C VAL A 96 -8.27 -12.49 -3.85
N LEU A 97 -7.97 -11.23 -3.57
CA LEU A 97 -6.68 -10.82 -3.02
C LEU A 97 -6.67 -11.02 -1.50
N PRO A 98 -5.60 -11.62 -0.92
CA PRO A 98 -5.50 -11.90 0.51
C PRO A 98 -5.08 -10.67 1.34
N LEU A 99 -5.53 -9.47 0.95
CA LEU A 99 -5.12 -8.21 1.58
C LEU A 99 -6.29 -7.23 1.70
N ARG A 100 -6.26 -6.37 2.73
CA ARG A 100 -7.16 -5.23 2.89
C ARG A 100 -6.40 -3.96 2.54
N ALA A 101 -6.92 -3.20 1.59
CA ALA A 101 -6.21 -2.04 1.09
C ALA A 101 -7.15 -1.05 0.39
N ARG A 102 -6.75 0.22 0.41
CA ARG A 102 -7.38 1.30 -0.36
C ARG A 102 -7.21 1.06 -1.87
N ILE A 103 -8.03 1.75 -2.66
CA ILE A 103 -8.05 1.60 -4.13
C ILE A 103 -6.69 1.93 -4.73
N SER A 104 -6.03 3.00 -4.27
CA SER A 104 -4.69 3.40 -4.70
C SER A 104 -3.66 2.26 -4.53
N VAL A 105 -3.65 1.62 -3.37
CA VAL A 105 -2.69 0.54 -3.10
C VAL A 105 -2.98 -0.71 -3.95
N ARG A 106 -4.26 -1.08 -4.11
CA ARG A 106 -4.65 -2.20 -4.97
C ARG A 106 -4.28 -1.95 -6.43
N ALA A 107 -4.55 -0.77 -6.95
CA ALA A 107 -4.20 -0.40 -8.32
C ALA A 107 -2.68 -0.37 -8.53
N GLY A 108 -1.91 0.19 -7.60
CA GLY A 108 -0.45 0.19 -7.65
C GLY A 108 0.15 -1.23 -7.65
N LEU A 109 -0.38 -2.13 -6.80
CA LEU A 109 0.00 -3.55 -6.81
C LEU A 109 -0.39 -4.27 -8.10
N GLY A 110 -1.57 -3.98 -8.67
CA GLY A 110 -1.99 -4.51 -9.96
C GLY A 110 -1.06 -4.07 -11.10
N ASN A 111 -0.67 -2.79 -11.10
CA ASN A 111 0.32 -2.26 -12.03
C ASN A 111 1.69 -2.95 -11.86
N LEU A 112 2.15 -3.13 -10.63
CA LEU A 112 3.41 -3.81 -10.35
C LEU A 112 3.37 -5.29 -10.76
N ALA A 113 2.24 -5.96 -10.53
CA ALA A 113 1.99 -7.36 -10.91
C ALA A 113 1.99 -7.56 -12.43
N THR A 114 1.61 -6.54 -13.21
CA THR A 114 1.68 -6.55 -14.68
C THR A 114 3.04 -6.10 -15.23
N GLY A 115 4.01 -5.81 -14.35
CA GLY A 115 5.40 -5.52 -14.71
C GLY A 115 5.74 -4.03 -14.83
N LEU A 116 4.80 -3.12 -14.53
CA LEU A 116 5.14 -1.70 -14.39
C LEU A 116 6.06 -1.49 -13.18
N ARG A 117 6.82 -0.40 -13.20
CA ARG A 117 7.72 0.00 -12.11
C ARG A 117 7.39 1.41 -11.63
N PRO A 118 7.65 1.76 -10.36
CA PRO A 118 7.59 3.14 -9.91
C PRO A 118 8.49 4.05 -10.79
N PRO A 119 8.06 5.28 -11.14
CA PRO A 119 6.83 5.93 -10.69
C PRO A 119 5.58 5.55 -11.50
N ALA A 120 5.69 4.80 -12.61
CA ALA A 120 4.54 4.48 -13.46
C ALA A 120 3.43 3.71 -12.71
N THR A 121 3.79 2.85 -11.75
CA THR A 121 2.81 2.14 -10.93
C THR A 121 1.92 3.06 -10.11
N GLY A 122 2.48 4.15 -9.58
CA GLY A 122 1.75 5.18 -8.84
C GLY A 122 1.13 6.26 -9.73
N HIS A 123 1.73 6.58 -10.88
CA HIS A 123 1.21 7.56 -11.83
C HIS A 123 0.00 7.03 -12.62
N ASP A 124 0.08 5.80 -13.14
CA ASP A 124 -0.99 5.17 -13.93
C ASP A 124 -2.03 4.53 -13.00
N ASN A 125 -2.45 5.28 -11.97
CA ASN A 125 -3.32 4.82 -10.90
C ASN A 125 -4.51 5.79 -10.72
N PRO A 126 -5.76 5.33 -10.83
CA PRO A 126 -6.93 6.21 -10.76
C PRO A 126 -7.12 6.93 -9.42
N HIS A 127 -6.44 6.46 -8.36
CA HIS A 127 -6.52 7.01 -7.01
C HIS A 127 -5.17 7.48 -6.46
N TYR A 128 -4.22 7.84 -7.35
CA TYR A 128 -2.86 8.25 -6.99
C TYR A 128 -2.75 9.39 -5.95
N PHE A 129 -3.82 10.16 -5.77
CA PHE A 129 -3.84 11.41 -4.99
C PHE A 129 -4.19 11.20 -3.51
N ASP A 130 -4.61 9.98 -3.11
CA ASP A 130 -5.06 9.74 -1.74
C ASP A 130 -3.91 9.61 -0.71
N ASP A 131 -4.26 9.57 0.57
CA ASP A 131 -3.33 9.59 1.71
C ASP A 131 -2.81 8.19 2.11
N ALA A 132 -3.03 7.14 1.33
CA ALA A 132 -2.65 5.77 1.73
C ALA A 132 -1.15 5.60 2.02
N ALA A 133 -0.29 6.40 1.37
CA ALA A 133 1.15 6.36 1.59
C ALA A 133 1.57 7.10 2.88
N CYS A 134 0.80 8.07 3.36
CA CYS A 134 1.13 8.87 4.54
C CYS A 134 1.31 8.01 5.80
N VAL A 135 0.46 6.98 5.97
CA VAL A 135 0.55 6.07 7.11
C VAL A 135 1.87 5.29 7.10
N ARG A 136 2.33 4.85 5.92
CA ARG A 136 3.63 4.17 5.76
C ARG A 136 4.80 5.13 5.97
N SER A 137 4.69 6.36 5.48
CA SER A 137 5.71 7.40 5.68
C SER A 137 6.00 7.66 7.16
N CYS A 138 4.98 7.70 8.01
CA CYS A 138 5.14 7.84 9.46
C CYS A 138 6.07 6.76 10.05
N VAL A 139 5.96 5.53 9.55
CA VAL A 139 6.83 4.42 9.97
C VAL A 139 8.21 4.55 9.35
N LEU A 140 8.31 4.84 8.05
CA LEU A 140 9.59 4.96 7.34
C LEU A 140 10.47 6.09 7.90
N ALA A 141 9.87 7.14 8.46
CA ALA A 141 10.60 8.25 9.09
C ALA A 141 11.54 7.80 10.22
N VAL A 142 11.27 6.65 10.88
CA VAL A 142 12.16 6.11 11.93
C VAL A 142 13.55 5.72 11.40
N ALA A 143 13.71 5.56 10.09
CA ALA A 143 15.00 5.31 9.46
C ALA A 143 15.96 6.50 9.57
N HIS A 144 15.42 7.72 9.69
CA HIS A 144 16.15 8.99 9.59
C HIS A 144 15.80 9.95 10.77
N PRO A 145 16.07 9.56 12.03
CA PRO A 145 15.75 10.39 13.19
C PRO A 145 16.51 11.72 13.14
N GLY A 146 15.78 12.83 13.27
CA GLY A 146 16.34 14.18 13.23
C GLY A 146 16.72 14.69 11.84
N ASP A 147 16.48 13.91 10.78
CA ASP A 147 16.75 14.30 9.39
C ASP A 147 15.46 14.25 8.55
N PRO A 148 14.63 15.32 8.62
CA PRO A 148 13.35 15.35 7.92
C PRO A 148 13.51 15.33 6.39
N ARG A 149 14.63 15.81 5.84
CA ARG A 149 14.84 15.77 4.38
C ARG A 149 15.01 14.33 3.90
N ARG A 150 15.86 13.54 4.56
CA ARG A 150 16.04 12.13 4.19
C ARG A 150 14.81 11.29 4.50
N ALA A 151 14.09 11.59 5.57
CA ALA A 151 12.79 10.97 5.84
C ALA A 151 11.80 11.21 4.70
N ALA A 152 11.66 12.46 4.23
CA ALA A 152 10.79 12.80 3.11
C ALA A 152 11.24 12.15 1.79
N GLU A 153 12.55 12.06 1.52
CA GLU A 153 13.09 11.38 0.33
C GLU A 153 12.80 9.86 0.34
N LEU A 154 12.83 9.22 1.51
CA LEU A 154 12.47 7.81 1.66
C LEU A 154 10.95 7.59 1.54
N ALA A 155 10.16 8.49 2.13
CA ALA A 155 8.71 8.48 1.99
C ALA A 155 8.28 8.64 0.52
N GLU A 156 8.92 9.53 -0.24
CA GLU A 156 8.67 9.68 -1.67
C GLU A 156 9.02 8.42 -2.46
N PHE A 157 10.12 7.75 -2.11
CA PHE A 157 10.52 6.51 -2.75
C PHE A 157 9.48 5.39 -2.58
N ASP A 158 8.93 5.23 -1.37
CA ASP A 158 7.85 4.27 -1.11
C ASP A 158 6.51 4.72 -1.73
N ALA A 159 6.16 6.01 -1.63
CA ALA A 159 4.88 6.52 -2.10
C ALA A 159 4.68 6.27 -3.60
N ARG A 160 5.73 6.39 -4.41
CA ARG A 160 5.69 6.18 -5.88
C ARG A 160 5.26 4.79 -6.33
N TYR A 161 5.20 3.81 -5.42
CA TYR A 161 4.62 2.50 -5.73
C TYR A 161 3.12 2.57 -5.97
N THR A 162 2.42 3.45 -5.24
CA THR A 162 0.96 3.51 -5.23
C THR A 162 0.40 4.88 -5.55
N GLN A 163 1.19 5.95 -5.38
CA GLN A 163 0.78 7.34 -5.49
C GLN A 163 1.63 8.12 -6.50
N ASP A 164 1.12 9.28 -6.88
CA ASP A 164 1.80 10.32 -7.63
C ASP A 164 1.27 11.70 -7.21
N GLY A 165 1.86 12.80 -7.71
CA GLY A 165 1.38 14.16 -7.46
C GLY A 165 1.09 14.46 -5.98
N ASP A 166 -0.15 14.87 -5.68
CA ASP A 166 -0.58 15.23 -4.33
C ASP A 166 -0.44 14.09 -3.31
N GLY A 167 -0.62 12.82 -3.72
CA GLY A 167 -0.45 11.68 -2.82
C GLY A 167 1.01 11.49 -2.41
N VAL A 168 1.95 11.74 -3.33
CA VAL A 168 3.39 11.78 -3.02
C VAL A 168 3.74 13.00 -2.17
N HIS A 169 3.16 14.17 -2.45
CA HIS A 169 3.38 15.36 -1.62
C HIS A 169 2.86 15.17 -0.19
N GLY A 170 1.69 14.58 -0.02
CA GLY A 170 1.13 14.23 1.29
C GLY A 170 2.02 13.24 2.04
N ALA A 171 2.55 12.24 1.35
CA ALA A 171 3.45 11.26 1.96
C ALA A 171 4.77 11.87 2.47
N ARG A 172 5.25 12.95 1.86
CA ARG A 172 6.50 13.63 2.22
C ARG A 172 6.39 14.62 3.37
N ALA A 173 5.17 15.10 3.65
CA ALA A 173 4.91 16.18 4.60
C ALA A 173 5.16 15.77 6.06
#